data_AF-A0A257DDL7-F1
#
_entry.id   AF-A0A257DDL7-F1
#
_cell.length_a   1.000
_cell.length_b   1.000
_cell.length_c   1.000
_cell.angle_alpha   90.00
_cell.angle_beta   90.00
_cell.angle_gamma   90.00
#
_symmetry.space_group_name_H-M   'P 1'
#
loop_
_entity.id
_entity.type
_entity.pdbx_description
1 polymer ?
#
loop_
_entity_poly.entity_id
_entity_poly.type
_entity_poly.pdbx_seq_one_letter_code
_entity_poly.pdbx_strand_id
1 'polypeptide(L)'
;MQRLARLLAGLWAGLLVGLGAIGAPAGFAVATVEVAGRTAGRMFAIEAYVSLAVAVLLLLLTRQTVPTEPDQLPAPALNTHLLLLLGTLFCTIVGYFVLQPMMAAARAGEGSLSFGALHGLSAGFFALKGLLVLMLAWRFTAR
;
A
#
# COMPACT_ATOMS: atom_id res chain seq x y z
N MET A 1 10.39 -3.90 20.22
CA MET A 1 9.26 -3.59 19.31
C MET A 1 9.60 -2.51 18.28
N GLN A 2 10.18 -1.37 18.67
CA GLN A 2 10.48 -0.27 17.73
C GLN A 2 11.44 -0.63 16.58
N ARG A 3 12.49 -1.43 16.84
CA ARG A 3 13.41 -1.91 15.80
C ARG A 3 12.72 -2.75 14.73
N LEU A 4 11.78 -3.61 15.14
CA LEU A 4 11.00 -4.45 14.23
C LEU A 4 10.05 -3.61 13.37
N ALA A 5 9.35 -2.64 13.97
CA ALA A 5 8.47 -1.73 13.23
C ALA A 5 9.24 -0.92 12.17
N ARG A 6 10.45 -0.44 12.52
CA ARG A 6 11.34 0.27 11.59
C ARG A 6 11.79 -0.63 10.43
N LEU A 7 12.23 -1.86 10.73
CA LEU A 7 12.63 -2.84 9.71
C LEU A 7 11.47 -3.16 8.76
N LEU A 8 10.28 -3.46 9.31
CA LEU A 8 9.09 -3.76 8.54
C LEU A 8 8.68 -2.60 7.63
N ALA A 9 8.64 -1.38 8.15
CA ALA A 9 8.30 -0.20 7.36
C ALA A 9 9.33 0.06 6.24
N GLY A 10 10.62 -0.12 6.52
CA GLY A 10 11.68 0.03 5.52
C GLY A 10 11.62 -1.03 4.42
N LEU A 11 11.45 -2.31 4.78
CA LEU A 11 11.29 -3.39 3.81
C LEU A 11 10.04 -3.19 2.95
N TRP A 12 8.94 -2.74 3.56
CA TRP A 12 7.71 -2.44 2.84
C TRP A 12 7.87 -1.27 1.87
N ALA A 13 8.51 -0.18 2.30
CA ALA A 13 8.86 0.94 1.41
C ALA A 13 9.70 0.47 0.22
N GLY A 14 10.73 -0.35 0.48
CA GLY A 14 11.60 -0.93 -0.54
C GLY A 14 10.84 -1.82 -1.52
N LEU A 15 9.91 -2.64 -1.04
CA LEU A 15 9.03 -3.45 -1.88
C LEU A 15 8.19 -2.55 -2.83
N LEU A 16 7.53 -1.52 -2.30
CA LEU A 16 6.69 -0.63 -3.11
C LEU A 16 7.47 0.08 -4.21
N VAL A 17 8.62 0.65 -3.84
CA VAL A 17 9.50 1.34 -4.80
C VAL A 17 10.05 0.35 -5.82
N GLY A 18 10.54 -0.81 -5.38
CA GLY A 18 11.07 -1.85 -6.26
C GLY A 18 10.04 -2.33 -7.28
N LEU A 19 8.80 -2.57 -6.85
CA LEU A 19 7.73 -3.00 -7.75
C LEU A 19 7.30 -1.91 -8.74
N GLY A 20 7.07 -0.69 -8.25
CA GLY A 20 6.54 0.40 -9.07
C GLY A 20 7.56 1.05 -9.99
N ALA A 21 8.79 1.27 -9.51
CA ALA A 21 9.82 1.99 -10.26
C ALA A 21 10.74 1.08 -11.07
N ILE A 22 10.83 -0.22 -10.74
CA ILE A 22 11.76 -1.14 -11.40
C ILE A 22 11.01 -2.34 -12.00
N GLY A 23 10.32 -3.13 -11.17
CA GLY A 23 9.74 -4.41 -11.57
C GLY A 23 8.72 -4.28 -12.70
N ALA A 24 7.73 -3.41 -12.55
CA ALA A 24 6.72 -3.19 -13.59
C ALA A 24 7.34 -2.61 -14.88
N PRO A 25 8.10 -1.49 -14.85
CA PRO A 25 8.75 -0.96 -16.05
C PRO A 25 9.66 -1.97 -16.75
N ALA A 26 10.47 -2.73 -16.01
CA ALA A 26 11.36 -3.73 -16.59
C ALA A 26 10.57 -4.83 -17.32
N GLY A 27 9.45 -5.29 -16.75
CA GLY A 27 8.58 -6.27 -17.40
C GLY A 27 8.01 -5.78 -18.73
N PHE A 28 7.54 -4.53 -18.78
CA PHE A 28 7.03 -3.91 -20.01
C PHE A 28 8.12 -3.58 -21.03
N ALA A 29 9.38 -3.43 -20.60
CA ALA A 29 10.50 -3.15 -21.50
C ALA A 29 10.98 -4.39 -22.29
N VAL A 30 10.77 -5.60 -21.77
CA VAL A 30 11.37 -6.83 -22.32
C VAL A 30 10.36 -7.89 -22.78
N ALA A 31 9.11 -7.82 -22.34
CA ALA A 31 8.07 -8.78 -22.68
C ALA A 31 6.94 -8.16 -23.51
N THR A 32 6.11 -9.01 -24.13
CA THR A 32 4.89 -8.52 -24.78
C THR A 32 3.94 -7.90 -23.75
N VAL A 33 3.07 -7.00 -24.20
CA VAL A 33 2.12 -6.28 -23.34
C VAL A 33 1.23 -7.26 -22.55
N GLU A 34 0.81 -8.36 -23.16
CA GLU A 34 -0.03 -9.38 -22.53
C GLU A 34 0.71 -10.13 -21.43
N VAL A 35 1.98 -10.47 -21.65
CA VAL A 35 2.81 -11.15 -20.65
C VAL A 35 3.14 -10.20 -19.51
N ALA A 36 3.64 -8.99 -19.82
CA ALA A 36 3.96 -7.97 -18.83
C ALA A 36 2.73 -7.61 -17.97
N GLY A 37 1.56 -7.43 -18.59
CA GLY A 37 0.31 -7.13 -17.90
C GLY A 37 -0.16 -8.24 -16.96
N ARG A 38 -0.03 -9.53 -17.34
CA ARG A 38 -0.34 -10.65 -16.44
C ARG A 38 0.63 -10.76 -15.28
N THR A 39 1.92 -10.57 -15.54
CA THR A 39 2.96 -10.58 -14.51
C THR A 39 2.75 -9.44 -13.52
N ALA A 40 2.57 -8.22 -14.01
CA ALA A 40 2.27 -7.05 -13.17
C ALA A 40 1.00 -7.27 -12.35
N GLY A 41 -0.08 -7.81 -12.95
CA GLY A 41 -1.31 -8.12 -12.25
C GLY A 41 -1.10 -9.07 -11.06
N ARG A 42 -0.34 -10.17 -11.25
CA ARG A 42 0.01 -11.09 -10.15
C ARG A 42 0.89 -10.44 -9.09
N MET A 43 1.87 -9.66 -9.53
CA MET A 43 2.83 -8.98 -8.67
C MET A 43 2.12 -7.97 -7.74
N PHE A 44 1.24 -7.13 -8.29
CA PHE A 44 0.44 -6.17 -7.50
C PHE A 44 -0.65 -6.85 -6.66
N ALA A 45 -1.15 -8.02 -7.07
CA ALA A 45 -2.04 -8.82 -6.23
C ALA A 45 -1.35 -9.27 -4.94
N ILE A 46 -0.17 -9.89 -5.07
CA ILE A 46 0.64 -10.33 -3.93
C ILE A 46 0.99 -9.14 -3.05
N GLU A 47 1.45 -8.05 -3.68
CA GLU A 47 1.78 -6.81 -3.00
C GLU A 47 0.60 -6.28 -2.17
N ALA A 48 -0.62 -6.21 -2.72
CA ALA A 48 -1.78 -5.70 -1.99
C ALA A 48 -2.08 -6.49 -0.71
N TYR A 49 -2.00 -7.82 -0.76
CA TYR A 49 -2.16 -8.67 0.43
C TYR A 49 -1.01 -8.50 1.43
N VAL A 50 0.23 -8.41 0.96
CA VAL A 50 1.40 -8.14 1.82
C VAL A 50 1.25 -6.78 2.50
N SER A 51 0.84 -5.75 1.75
CA SER A 51 0.56 -4.41 2.24
C SER A 51 -0.47 -4.42 3.37
N LEU A 52 -1.58 -5.13 3.17
CA LEU A 52 -2.63 -5.26 4.17
C LEU A 52 -2.11 -5.92 5.45
N ALA A 53 -1.37 -7.04 5.31
CA ALA A 53 -0.80 -7.76 6.44
C ALA A 53 0.22 -6.92 7.22
N VAL A 54 1.13 -6.24 6.52
CA VAL A 54 2.16 -5.38 7.14
C VAL A 54 1.51 -4.18 7.83
N ALA A 55 0.51 -3.54 7.21
CA ALA A 55 -0.19 -2.41 7.82
C ALA A 55 -0.92 -2.81 9.10
N VAL A 56 -1.61 -3.95 9.11
CA VAL A 56 -2.27 -4.51 10.31
C VAL A 56 -1.22 -4.82 11.39
N LEU A 57 -0.11 -5.47 11.03
CA LEU A 57 0.96 -5.78 11.98
C LEU A 57 1.55 -4.51 12.61
N LEU A 58 1.81 -3.47 11.81
CA LEU A 58 2.31 -2.18 12.30
C LEU A 58 1.29 -1.46 13.19
N LEU A 59 -0.01 -1.56 12.91
CA LEU A 59 -1.06 -1.04 13.79
C LEU A 59 -1.06 -1.74 15.16
N LEU A 60 -0.90 -3.06 15.18
CA LEU A 60 -0.83 -3.83 16.44
C LEU A 60 0.43 -3.46 17.25
N LEU A 61 1.58 -3.33 16.58
CA LEU A 61 2.83 -2.96 17.22
C LEU A 61 2.85 -1.52 17.76
N THR A 62 2.09 -0.60 17.15
CA THR A 62 2.01 0.80 17.57
C THR A 62 0.96 1.07 18.65
N ARG A 63 -0.06 0.21 18.77
CA ARG A 63 -1.08 0.29 19.83
C ARG A 63 -0.55 -0.06 21.23
N GLN A 64 0.44 -0.94 21.33
CA GLN A 64 0.96 -1.43 22.63
C GLN A 64 1.85 -0.43 23.38
N THR A 65 2.14 0.74 22.78
CA THR A 65 3.04 1.76 23.36
C THR A 65 2.35 2.91 24.09
N VAL A 66 1.03 2.87 24.29
CA VAL A 66 0.33 3.88 25.10
C VAL A 66 0.28 3.40 26.55
N PRO A 67 0.98 4.04 27.52
CA PRO A 67 0.81 3.73 28.93
C PRO A 67 -0.65 3.98 29.31
N THR A 68 -1.35 2.96 29.78
CA THR A 68 -2.68 3.10 30.34
C THR A 68 -2.51 3.68 31.75
N GLU A 69 -2.66 4.99 31.90
CA GLU A 69 -2.96 5.59 33.21
C GLU A 69 -4.31 5.03 33.67
N PRO A 70 -4.43 4.50 34.91
CA PRO A 70 -5.59 3.71 35.34
C PRO A 70 -6.92 4.48 35.41
N ASP A 71 -6.93 5.81 35.25
CA ASP A 71 -8.11 6.64 35.50
C ASP A 71 -8.50 7.61 34.36
N GLN A 72 -7.94 7.41 33.16
CA GLN A 72 -8.35 8.16 31.97
C GLN A 72 -8.91 7.20 30.91
N LEU A 73 -10.15 7.44 30.47
CA LEU A 73 -10.65 6.86 29.22
C LEU A 73 -9.59 7.14 28.14
N PRO A 74 -9.01 6.11 27.48
CA PRO A 74 -8.00 6.33 26.47
C PRO A 74 -8.65 7.07 25.31
N ALA A 75 -8.50 8.40 25.28
CA ALA A 75 -8.83 9.17 24.11
C ALA A 75 -7.93 8.65 22.98
N PRO A 76 -8.49 8.22 21.83
CA PRO A 76 -7.66 7.83 20.70
C PRO A 76 -7.01 9.11 20.17
N ALA A 77 -5.84 9.46 20.72
CA ALA A 77 -5.03 10.52 20.15
C ALA A 77 -4.68 10.06 18.74
N LEU A 78 -5.26 10.72 17.73
CA LEU A 78 -4.95 10.53 16.32
C LEU A 78 -3.47 10.84 16.10
N ASN A 79 -2.62 9.85 16.37
CA ASN A 79 -1.19 9.95 16.17
C ASN A 79 -0.92 9.90 14.66
N THR A 80 -0.02 10.73 14.17
CA THR A 80 0.35 10.78 12.75
C THR A 80 0.68 9.39 12.17
N HIS A 81 1.29 8.48 12.94
CA HIS A 81 1.55 7.10 12.48
C HIS A 81 0.27 6.31 12.18
N LEU A 82 -0.76 6.47 13.02
CA LEU A 82 -2.07 5.85 12.81
C LEU A 82 -2.72 6.41 11.56
N LEU A 83 -2.70 7.73 11.37
CA LEU A 83 -3.22 8.39 10.16
C LEU A 83 -2.52 7.91 8.89
N LEU A 84 -1.19 7.80 8.92
CA LEU A 84 -0.41 7.27 7.80
C LEU A 84 -0.80 5.82 7.49
N LEU A 85 -0.88 4.95 8.51
CA LEU A 85 -1.28 3.55 8.34
C LEU A 85 -2.71 3.43 7.80
N LEU A 86 -3.66 4.19 8.32
CA LEU A 86 -5.04 4.22 7.80
C LEU A 86 -5.08 4.71 6.35
N GLY A 87 -4.29 5.74 6.00
CA GLY A 87 -4.15 6.20 4.62
C GLY A 87 -3.60 5.12 3.69
N THR A 88 -2.59 4.36 4.13
CA THR A 88 -2.04 3.25 3.32
C THR A 88 -3.04 2.10 3.13
N LEU A 89 -3.83 1.79 4.16
CA LEU A 89 -4.91 0.80 4.07
C LEU A 89 -5.98 1.25 3.09
N PHE A 90 -6.43 2.50 3.22
CA PHE A 90 -7.37 3.10 2.28
C PHE A 90 -6.87 3.03 0.84
N CYS A 91 -5.62 3.45 0.59
CA CYS A 91 -5.03 3.38 -0.74
C CYS A 91 -4.92 1.94 -1.27
N THR A 92 -4.64 0.95 -0.40
CA THR A 92 -4.56 -0.46 -0.80
C THR A 92 -5.94 -1.01 -1.15
N ILE A 93 -6.95 -0.73 -0.32
CA ILE A 93 -8.33 -1.20 -0.53
C ILE A 93 -8.90 -0.59 -1.80
N VAL A 94 -8.87 0.73 -1.93
CA VAL A 94 -9.41 1.41 -3.11
C VAL A 94 -8.56 1.10 -4.34
N GLY A 95 -7.24 1.31 -4.25
CA GLY A 95 -6.31 1.18 -5.37
C GLY A 95 -6.25 -0.22 -5.99
N TYR A 96 -6.47 -1.27 -5.19
CA TYR A 96 -6.49 -2.65 -5.66
C TYR A 96 -7.88 -3.27 -5.59
N PHE A 97 -8.40 -3.54 -4.39
CA PHE A 97 -9.61 -4.38 -4.24
C PHE A 97 -10.88 -3.78 -4.85
N VAL A 98 -11.00 -2.45 -4.90
CA VAL A 98 -12.14 -1.78 -5.55
C VAL A 98 -11.88 -1.61 -7.05
N LEU A 99 -10.72 -1.09 -7.44
CA LEU A 99 -10.46 -0.75 -8.85
C LEU A 99 -10.12 -1.94 -9.74
N GLN A 100 -9.58 -3.04 -9.19
CA GLN A 100 -9.26 -4.23 -9.99
C GLN A 100 -10.50 -4.79 -10.70
N PRO A 101 -11.60 -5.17 -10.01
CA PRO A 101 -12.76 -5.72 -10.70
C PRO A 101 -13.34 -4.75 -11.75
N MET A 102 -13.26 -3.44 -11.50
CA MET A 102 -13.66 -2.43 -12.49
C MET A 102 -12.75 -2.45 -13.74
N MET A 103 -11.44 -2.61 -13.57
CA MET A 103 -10.51 -2.78 -14.70
C MET A 103 -10.78 -4.06 -15.48
N ALA A 104 -11.15 -5.15 -14.80
CA ALA A 104 -11.54 -6.40 -15.46
C ALA A 104 -12.81 -6.21 -16.30
N ALA A 105 -13.84 -5.56 -15.75
CA ALA A 105 -15.07 -5.20 -16.47
C ALA A 105 -14.76 -4.30 -17.69
N ALA A 106 -13.94 -3.27 -17.51
CA ALA A 106 -13.54 -2.37 -18.60
C ALA A 106 -12.81 -3.09 -19.75
N ARG A 107 -12.04 -4.15 -19.47
CA ARG A 107 -11.42 -4.99 -20.51
C ARG A 107 -12.43 -5.85 -21.27
N ALA A 108 -13.54 -6.22 -20.64
CA ALA A 108 -14.65 -6.92 -21.27
C ALA A 108 -15.57 -5.98 -22.08
N GLY A 109 -15.28 -4.67 -22.10
CA GLY A 109 -16.13 -3.66 -22.74
C GLY A 109 -17.30 -3.19 -21.87
N GLU A 110 -17.27 -3.47 -20.57
CA GLU A 110 -18.29 -3.09 -19.61
C GLU A 110 -17.86 -1.89 -18.74
N GLY A 111 -18.83 -1.15 -18.21
CA GLY A 111 -18.58 -0.02 -17.30
C GLY A 111 -18.39 1.34 -18.00
N SER A 112 -18.45 2.41 -17.21
CA SER A 112 -18.44 3.80 -17.72
C SER A 112 -17.04 4.39 -17.89
N LEU A 113 -16.03 3.83 -17.20
CA LEU A 113 -14.65 4.29 -17.26
C LEU A 113 -13.79 3.33 -18.09
N SER A 114 -12.93 3.89 -18.93
CA SER A 114 -11.99 3.10 -19.73
C SER A 114 -10.95 2.39 -18.84
N PHE A 115 -10.40 1.29 -19.34
CA PHE A 115 -9.30 0.59 -18.68
C PHE A 115 -8.13 1.53 -18.36
N GLY A 116 -7.77 2.42 -19.28
CA GLY A 116 -6.68 3.39 -19.09
C GLY A 116 -6.95 4.36 -17.93
N ALA A 117 -8.18 4.88 -17.80
CA ALA A 117 -8.56 5.78 -16.71
C ALA A 117 -8.49 5.06 -15.35
N LEU A 118 -9.06 3.85 -15.27
CA LEU A 118 -9.03 3.04 -14.05
C LEU A 118 -7.60 2.61 -13.68
N HIS A 119 -6.78 2.26 -14.67
CA HIS A 119 -5.38 1.93 -14.48
C HIS A 119 -4.59 3.14 -13.94
N GLY A 120 -4.80 4.33 -14.52
CA GLY A 120 -4.19 5.57 -14.03
C GLY A 120 -4.60 5.89 -12.59
N LEU A 121 -5.87 5.70 -12.25
CA LEU A 121 -6.37 5.89 -10.88
C LEU A 121 -5.73 4.90 -9.90
N SER A 122 -5.68 3.62 -10.26
CA SER A 122 -5.02 2.57 -9.46
C SER A 122 -3.52 2.87 -9.26
N ALA A 123 -2.82 3.28 -10.32
CA ALA A 123 -1.42 3.69 -10.25
C ALA A 123 -1.22 4.92 -9.34
N GLY A 124 -2.13 5.89 -9.38
CA GLY A 124 -2.13 7.05 -8.49
C GLY A 124 -2.28 6.66 -7.02
N PHE A 125 -3.22 5.76 -6.70
CA PHE A 125 -3.36 5.23 -5.33
C PHE A 125 -2.13 4.44 -4.89
N PHE A 126 -1.51 3.66 -5.78
CA PHE A 126 -0.27 2.95 -5.49
C PHE A 126 0.88 3.91 -5.19
N ALA A 127 1.05 4.97 -5.99
CA ALA A 127 2.07 5.99 -5.77
C ALA A 127 1.86 6.74 -4.45
N LEU A 128 0.62 7.16 -4.16
CA LEU A 128 0.28 7.80 -2.88
C LEU A 128 0.57 6.86 -1.70
N LYS A 129 0.19 5.58 -1.80
CA LYS A 129 0.54 4.56 -0.80
C LYS A 129 2.06 4.52 -0.57
N GLY A 130 2.85 4.47 -1.65
CA GLY A 130 4.31 4.50 -1.59
C GLY A 130 4.84 5.69 -0.79
N LEU A 131 4.34 6.90 -1.07
CA LEU A 131 4.72 8.12 -0.35
C LEU A 131 4.37 8.05 1.14
N LEU A 132 3.17 7.56 1.49
CA LEU A 132 2.74 7.42 2.88
C LEU A 132 3.61 6.41 3.65
N VAL A 133 3.98 5.29 3.02
CA VAL A 133 4.85 4.28 3.62
C VAL A 133 6.28 4.79 3.77
N LEU A 134 6.81 5.50 2.77
CA LEU A 134 8.13 6.15 2.86
C LEU A 134 8.17 7.17 4.01
N MET A 135 7.14 8.00 4.12
CA MET A 135 7.00 8.95 5.23
C MET A 135 6.90 8.23 6.58
N LEU A 136 6.17 7.12 6.66
CA LEU A 136 6.07 6.31 7.87
C LEU A 136 7.43 5.72 8.26
N ALA A 137 8.15 5.14 7.30
CA ALA A 137 9.48 4.57 7.52
C ALA A 137 10.48 5.64 8.00
N TRP A 138 10.47 6.82 7.36
CA TRP A 138 11.29 7.97 7.78
C TRP A 138 10.98 8.44 9.20
N ARG A 139 9.70 8.48 9.58
CA ARG A 139 9.32 8.86 10.95
C ARG A 139 9.77 7.83 11.99
N PHE A 140 9.82 6.55 11.63
CA PHE A 140 10.36 5.53 12.52
C PHE A 140 11.89 5.57 12.66
N THR A 141 12.64 6.19 11.73
CA THR A 141 14.09 6.38 11.90
C THR A 141 14.43 7.57 12.79
N ALA A 142 13.56 8.58 12.87
CA ALA A 142 13.77 9.79 13.68
C ALA A 142 13.48 9.61 15.19
N ARG A 143 13.06 8.42 15.61
CA ARG A 143 12.84 8.02 17.01
C ARG A 143 13.80 6.91 17.39
#